data_AF-A0A661RP77-F1
#
_entry.id   AF-A0A661RP77-F1
#
_cell.length_a   1.000
_cell.length_b   1.000
_cell.length_c   1.000
_cell.angle_alpha   90.00
_cell.angle_beta   90.00
_cell.angle_gamma   90.00
#
_symmetry.space_group_name_H-M   'P 1'
#
loop_
_entity.id
_entity.type
_entity.pdbx_description
1 polymer ?
#
loop_
_entity_poly.entity_id
_entity_poly.type
_entity_poly.pdbx_seq_one_letter_code
_entity_poly.pdbx_strand_id
1 'polypeptide(L)'
;MSNTLGQQRADFTLQALRKNLAGKGNDKKTLREEFSSFTAGLPAMILQNGFGQTLAFLLVKATDSKTHKFKKNDKHYVAYSIITDWIVRNEYLKKGNEDTIISQVSKMNQDDYLQAQREALAMLEWLKRFANAALFFEGGK
;
A
#
# COMPACT_ATOMS: atom_id res chain seq x y z
N MET A 1 -22.76 9.70 -14.53
CA MET A 1 -22.89 9.05 -13.21
C MET A 1 -21.51 8.98 -12.59
N SER A 2 -21.32 9.41 -11.34
CA SER A 2 -20.05 9.24 -10.63
C SER A 2 -19.91 7.80 -10.15
N ASN A 3 -18.69 7.25 -10.22
CA ASN A 3 -18.40 5.92 -9.71
C ASN A 3 -18.59 5.86 -8.19
N THR A 4 -19.12 4.74 -7.67
CA THR A 4 -19.20 4.51 -6.22
C THR A 4 -17.80 4.45 -5.59
N LEU A 5 -17.68 4.71 -4.28
CA LEU A 5 -16.40 4.58 -3.57
C LEU A 5 -15.80 3.16 -3.70
N GLY A 6 -16.64 2.13 -3.72
CA GLY A 6 -16.20 0.76 -3.96
C GLY A 6 -15.53 0.59 -5.33
N GLN A 7 -16.14 1.15 -6.39
CA GLN A 7 -15.54 1.15 -7.74
C GLN A 7 -14.24 1.94 -7.79
N GLN A 8 -14.16 3.08 -7.09
CA GLN A 8 -12.95 3.91 -7.05
C GLN A 8 -11.78 3.19 -6.34
N ARG A 9 -12.05 2.51 -5.22
CA ARG A 9 -11.07 1.68 -4.51
C ARG A 9 -10.57 0.56 -5.41
N ALA A 10 -11.48 -0.19 -6.02
CA ALA A 10 -11.15 -1.29 -6.92
C ALA A 10 -10.27 -0.81 -8.09
N ASP A 11 -10.70 0.25 -8.77
CA ASP A 11 -9.96 0.82 -9.90
C ASP A 11 -8.55 1.30 -9.48
N PHE A 12 -8.45 2.07 -8.40
CA PHE A 12 -7.16 2.50 -7.87
C PHE A 12 -6.23 1.34 -7.57
N THR A 13 -6.70 0.36 -6.80
CA THR A 13 -5.91 -0.79 -6.37
C THR A 13 -5.38 -1.56 -7.58
N LEU A 14 -6.22 -1.80 -8.58
CA LEU A 14 -5.82 -2.52 -9.79
C LEU A 14 -4.73 -1.75 -10.56
N GLN A 15 -4.89 -0.44 -10.72
CA GLN A 15 -3.87 0.40 -11.36
C GLN A 15 -2.56 0.44 -10.56
N ALA A 16 -2.65 0.54 -9.23
CA ALA A 16 -1.50 0.59 -8.35
C ALA A 16 -0.70 -0.73 -8.39
N LEU A 17 -1.38 -1.88 -8.41
CA LEU A 17 -0.75 -3.19 -8.60
C LEU A 17 -0.05 -3.29 -9.95
N ARG A 18 -0.70 -2.88 -11.04
CA ARG A 18 -0.08 -2.86 -12.37
C ARG A 18 1.15 -1.96 -12.42
N LYS A 19 1.07 -0.75 -11.86
CA LYS A 19 2.18 0.21 -11.82
C LYS A 19 3.41 -0.35 -11.09
N ASN A 20 3.21 -1.03 -9.95
CA ASN A 20 4.32 -1.43 -9.08
C ASN A 20 4.83 -2.85 -9.36
N LEU A 21 3.95 -3.75 -9.82
CA LEU A 21 4.20 -5.19 -9.83
C LEU A 21 4.07 -5.85 -11.21
N ALA A 22 3.61 -5.13 -12.23
CA ALA A 22 3.67 -5.63 -13.61
C ALA A 22 5.14 -5.76 -14.08
N GLY A 23 5.33 -6.57 -15.11
CA GLY A 23 6.63 -6.83 -15.71
C GLY A 23 6.98 -8.31 -15.76
N LYS A 24 7.92 -8.64 -16.65
CA LYS A 24 8.41 -10.00 -16.89
C LYS A 24 9.74 -10.23 -16.16
N GLY A 25 10.11 -11.50 -16.00
CA GLY A 25 11.35 -11.91 -15.34
C GLY A 25 11.14 -12.51 -13.95
N ASN A 26 12.13 -13.29 -13.50
CA ASN A 26 12.06 -14.04 -12.25
C ASN A 26 11.93 -13.13 -11.04
N ASP A 27 12.69 -12.03 -10.98
CA ASP A 27 12.63 -11.09 -9.85
C ASP A 27 11.25 -10.47 -9.66
N LYS A 28 10.57 -10.12 -10.78
CA LYS A 28 9.20 -9.61 -10.74
C LYS A 28 8.22 -10.71 -10.33
N LYS A 29 8.40 -11.94 -10.80
CA LYS A 29 7.58 -13.08 -10.37
C LYS A 29 7.71 -13.30 -8.85
N THR A 30 8.93 -13.39 -8.33
CA THR A 30 9.21 -13.56 -6.89
C THR A 30 8.61 -12.42 -6.07
N LEU A 31 8.83 -11.17 -6.49
CA LEU A 31 8.24 -10.01 -5.80
C LEU A 31 6.72 -10.10 -5.72
N ARG A 32 6.04 -10.52 -6.79
CA ARG A 32 4.58 -10.66 -6.80
C ARG A 32 4.09 -11.76 -5.87
N GLU A 33 4.74 -12.93 -5.86
CA GLU A 33 4.39 -14.05 -5.00
C GLU A 33 4.56 -13.68 -3.51
N GLU A 34 5.68 -13.03 -3.18
CA GLU A 34 5.92 -12.55 -1.82
C GLU A 34 4.95 -11.45 -1.42
N PHE A 35 4.64 -10.52 -2.33
CA PHE A 35 3.68 -9.44 -2.08
C PHE A 35 2.26 -9.98 -1.85
N SER A 36 1.82 -10.98 -2.62
CA SER A 36 0.51 -11.60 -2.44
C SER A 36 0.37 -12.24 -1.07
N SER A 37 1.34 -13.07 -0.67
CA SER A 37 1.34 -13.71 0.65
C SER A 37 1.37 -12.69 1.77
N PHE A 38 2.13 -11.60 1.61
CA PHE A 38 2.28 -10.55 2.60
C PHE A 38 1.02 -9.68 2.77
N THR A 39 0.40 -9.26 1.67
CA THR A 39 -0.73 -8.31 1.70
C THR A 39 -1.95 -8.83 2.45
N ALA A 40 -2.14 -10.16 2.53
CA ALA A 40 -3.19 -10.77 3.31
C ALA A 40 -3.15 -10.41 4.81
N GLY A 41 -1.95 -10.14 5.36
CA GLY A 41 -1.76 -9.79 6.77
C GLY A 41 -1.88 -8.29 7.08
N LEU A 42 -1.89 -7.41 6.07
CA LEU A 42 -1.86 -5.96 6.30
C LEU A 42 -3.09 -5.42 7.06
N PRO A 43 -4.34 -5.82 6.75
CA PRO A 43 -5.49 -5.35 7.53
C PRO A 43 -5.37 -5.71 9.01
N ALA A 44 -4.94 -6.94 9.32
CA ALA A 44 -4.74 -7.39 10.68
C ALA A 44 -3.64 -6.60 11.40
N MET A 45 -2.53 -6.31 10.69
CA MET A 45 -1.44 -5.50 11.24
C MET A 45 -1.88 -4.09 11.64
N ILE A 46 -2.71 -3.44 10.81
CA ILE A 46 -3.29 -2.12 11.11
C ILE A 46 -4.25 -2.20 12.30
N LEU A 47 -5.11 -3.22 12.37
CA LEU A 47 -6.06 -3.36 13.46
C LEU A 47 -5.38 -3.66 14.81
N GLN A 48 -4.28 -4.42 14.81
CA GLN A 48 -3.58 -4.82 16.04
C GLN A 48 -2.59 -3.76 16.54
N ASN A 49 -1.83 -3.14 15.62
CA ASN A 49 -0.72 -2.24 15.98
C ASN A 49 -1.03 -0.77 15.66
N GLY A 50 -2.08 -0.51 14.86
CA GLY A 50 -2.45 0.82 14.41
C GLY A 50 -1.86 1.19 13.05
N PHE A 51 -2.52 2.16 12.41
CA PHE A 51 -2.19 2.65 11.07
C PHE A 51 -0.76 3.23 10.97
N GLY A 52 -0.40 4.17 11.84
CA GLY A 52 0.93 4.81 11.81
C GLY A 52 2.08 3.84 12.10
N GLN A 53 1.92 2.93 13.07
CA GLN A 53 2.94 1.92 13.36
C GLN A 53 3.14 0.96 12.19
N THR A 54 2.06 0.58 11.51
CA THR A 54 2.13 -0.25 10.30
C THR A 54 2.93 0.46 9.19
N LEU A 55 2.66 1.74 8.94
CA LEU A 55 3.42 2.52 7.95
C LEU A 55 4.91 2.59 8.29
N ALA A 56 5.25 2.85 9.55
CA ALA A 56 6.64 2.88 10.01
C ALA A 56 7.32 1.50 9.87
N PHE A 57 6.63 0.42 10.24
CA PHE A 57 7.13 -0.95 10.08
C PHE A 57 7.47 -1.28 8.63
N LEU A 58 6.58 -0.91 7.69
CA LEU A 58 6.80 -1.12 6.25
C LEU A 58 8.07 -0.43 5.76
N LEU A 59 8.29 0.82 6.19
CA LEU A 59 9.50 1.57 5.85
C LEU A 59 10.76 0.91 6.42
N VAL A 60 10.75 0.50 7.68
CA VAL A 60 11.89 -0.18 8.32
C VAL A 60 12.26 -1.46 7.56
N LYS A 61 11.27 -2.28 7.15
CA LYS A 61 11.53 -3.50 6.38
C LYS A 61 12.04 -3.22 4.96
N ALA A 62 11.64 -2.10 4.38
CA ALA A 62 12.10 -1.64 3.08
C ALA A 62 13.49 -0.99 3.10
N THR A 63 14.01 -0.59 4.25
CA THR A 63 15.32 0.06 4.36
C THR A 63 16.45 -0.93 4.10
N ASP A 64 17.38 -0.56 3.24
CA ASP A 64 18.65 -1.25 3.08
C ASP A 64 19.60 -0.90 4.24
N SER A 65 20.08 -1.91 4.97
CA SER A 65 20.88 -1.69 6.18
C SER A 65 22.25 -1.07 5.92
N LYS A 66 22.79 -1.19 4.70
CA LYS A 66 24.12 -0.67 4.37
C LYS A 66 24.05 0.77 3.88
N THR A 67 23.04 1.08 3.06
CA THR A 67 22.91 2.38 2.40
C THR A 67 21.92 3.32 3.08
N HIS A 68 21.09 2.80 3.99
CA HIS A 68 20.00 3.51 4.67
C HIS A 68 18.99 4.13 3.68
N LYS A 69 18.89 3.54 2.47
CA LYS A 69 17.93 3.92 1.43
C LYS A 69 16.79 2.92 1.35
N PHE A 70 15.61 3.38 0.95
CA PHE A 70 14.47 2.50 0.72
C PHE A 70 14.63 1.70 -0.59
N LYS A 71 14.53 0.37 -0.47
CA LYS A 71 14.44 -0.55 -1.61
C LYS A 71 13.07 -0.41 -2.28
N LYS A 72 12.98 0.40 -3.34
CA LYS A 72 11.70 0.66 -4.02
C LYS A 72 11.07 -0.57 -4.67
N ASN A 73 11.87 -1.61 -4.97
CA ASN A 73 11.43 -2.91 -5.49
C ASN A 73 11.25 -3.97 -4.37
N ASP A 74 10.99 -3.55 -3.13
CA ASP A 74 10.68 -4.41 -2.00
C ASP A 74 9.17 -4.43 -1.73
N LYS A 75 8.61 -5.60 -1.39
CA LYS A 75 7.17 -5.76 -1.14
C LYS A 75 6.63 -4.81 -0.06
N HIS A 76 7.42 -4.52 0.97
CA HIS A 76 7.01 -3.63 2.06
C HIS A 76 6.94 -2.18 1.58
N TYR A 77 7.91 -1.76 0.76
CA TYR A 77 7.89 -0.43 0.15
C TYR A 77 6.70 -0.28 -0.80
N VAL A 78 6.44 -1.29 -1.63
CA VAL A 78 5.27 -1.29 -2.53
C VAL A 78 3.97 -1.21 -1.73
N ALA A 79 3.85 -1.93 -0.62
CA ALA A 79 2.65 -1.84 0.22
C ALA A 79 2.50 -0.44 0.83
N TYR A 80 3.60 0.12 1.36
CA TYR A 80 3.63 1.48 1.88
C TYR A 80 3.19 2.51 0.83
N SER A 81 3.74 2.43 -0.39
CA SER A 81 3.44 3.38 -1.45
C SER A 81 1.98 3.30 -1.89
N ILE A 82 1.42 2.08 -2.05
CA ILE A 82 0.02 1.90 -2.44
C ILE A 82 -0.93 2.46 -1.37
N ILE A 83 -0.66 2.19 -0.08
CA ILE A 83 -1.49 2.69 1.02
C ILE A 83 -1.43 4.22 1.07
N THR A 84 -0.23 4.79 1.06
CA THR A 84 -0.05 6.24 1.20
C THR A 84 -0.54 7.01 -0.04
N ASP A 85 -0.33 6.48 -1.25
CA ASP A 85 -0.89 7.05 -2.48
C ASP A 85 -2.42 7.10 -2.44
N TRP A 86 -3.09 6.08 -1.89
CA TRP A 86 -4.56 6.08 -1.74
C TRP A 86 -5.03 7.15 -0.76
N ILE A 87 -4.37 7.24 0.39
CA ILE A 87 -4.72 8.18 1.45
C ILE A 87 -4.47 9.62 1.01
N VAL A 88 -3.39 9.86 0.26
CA VAL A 88 -3.12 11.16 -0.36
C VAL A 88 -4.14 11.49 -1.44
N ARG A 89 -4.52 10.53 -2.29
CA ARG A 89 -5.55 10.74 -3.32
C ARG A 89 -6.90 11.16 -2.74
N ASN A 90 -7.25 10.66 -1.56
CA ASN A 90 -8.50 11.00 -0.87
C ASN A 90 -8.32 12.15 0.14
N GLU A 91 -7.23 12.91 0.02
CA GLU A 91 -6.98 14.16 0.76
C GLU A 91 -6.89 14.02 2.28
N TYR A 92 -6.78 12.80 2.81
CA TYR A 92 -6.49 12.56 4.23
C TYR A 92 -5.04 12.93 4.59
N LEU A 93 -4.14 12.93 3.60
CA LEU A 93 -2.75 13.35 3.75
C LEU A 93 -2.35 14.21 2.54
N LYS A 94 -1.41 15.14 2.74
CA LYS A 94 -0.75 15.85 1.65
C LYS A 94 0.38 15.00 1.09
N LYS A 95 0.58 15.08 -0.23
CA LYS A 95 1.69 14.43 -0.92
C LYS A 95 3.03 14.89 -0.32
N GLY A 96 3.93 13.94 -0.10
CA GLY A 96 5.27 14.21 0.44
C GLY A 96 6.17 12.99 0.33
N ASN A 97 7.42 13.12 0.79
CA ASN A 97 8.31 11.98 0.99
C ASN A 97 7.91 11.19 2.24
N GLU A 98 8.63 10.10 2.52
CA GLU A 98 8.30 9.19 3.61
C GLU A 98 8.29 9.87 4.98
N ASP A 99 9.29 10.72 5.25
CA ASP A 99 9.38 11.51 6.48
C ASP A 99 8.19 12.47 6.61
N THR A 100 7.84 13.18 5.53
CA THR A 100 6.70 14.11 5.51
C THR A 100 5.38 13.38 5.77
N ILE A 101 5.20 12.18 5.20
CA ILE A 101 3.99 11.37 5.41
C ILE A 101 3.92 10.90 6.86
N ILE A 102 5.01 10.35 7.42
CA ILE A 102 5.03 9.89 8.82
C ILE A 102 4.81 11.06 9.79
N SER A 103 5.41 12.22 9.53
CA SER A 103 5.23 13.45 10.32
C SER A 103 3.79 13.97 10.28
N GLN A 104 3.10 13.85 9.14
CA GLN A 104 1.68 14.20 9.05
C GLN A 104 0.84 13.24 9.87
N VAL A 105 1.03 11.93 9.70
CA VAL A 105 0.27 10.90 10.44
C VAL A 105 0.41 11.06 11.95
N SER A 106 1.60 11.41 12.46
CA SER A 106 1.84 11.61 13.90
C SER A 106 1.22 12.90 14.45
N LYS A 107 0.83 13.83 13.59
CA LYS A 107 0.22 15.12 13.95
C LYS A 107 -1.29 15.18 13.66
N MET A 108 -1.87 14.12 13.08
CA MET A 108 -3.31 14.05 12.84
C MET A 108 -4.06 14.12 14.18
N ASN A 109 -5.19 14.84 14.18
CA ASN A 109 -6.14 14.67 15.27
C ASN A 109 -6.76 13.25 15.19
N GLN A 110 -7.42 12.84 16.27
CA GLN A 110 -7.95 11.49 16.40
C GLN A 110 -9.00 11.15 15.33
N ASP A 111 -9.88 12.09 14.98
CA ASP A 111 -10.97 11.84 14.04
C ASP A 111 -10.44 11.63 12.61
N ASP A 112 -9.52 12.48 12.17
CA ASP A 112 -8.88 12.37 10.86
C ASP A 112 -8.03 11.09 10.77
N TYR A 113 -7.30 10.77 11.85
CA TYR A 113 -6.52 9.53 11.93
C TYR A 113 -7.41 8.29 11.78
N LEU A 114 -8.54 8.25 12.50
CA LEU A 114 -9.48 7.13 12.42
C LEU A 114 -10.18 7.05 11.06
N GLN A 115 -10.48 8.19 10.42
CA GLN A 115 -11.01 8.20 9.06
C GLN A 115 -10.00 7.65 8.05
N ALA A 116 -8.74 8.11 8.10
CA ALA A 116 -7.68 7.61 7.23
C ALA A 116 -7.45 6.10 7.44
N GLN A 117 -7.44 5.63 8.68
CA GLN A 117 -7.32 4.20 9.00
C GLN A 117 -8.48 3.38 8.42
N ARG A 118 -9.73 3.84 8.57
CA ARG A 118 -10.90 3.16 8.00
C ARG A 118 -10.83 3.10 6.48
N GLU A 119 -10.43 4.19 5.84
CA GLU A 119 -10.30 4.23 4.39
C GLU A 119 -9.17 3.33 3.87
N ALA A 120 -8.03 3.30 4.57
CA ALA A 120 -6.94 2.37 4.26
C ALA A 120 -7.42 0.91 4.31
N LEU A 121 -8.11 0.53 5.39
CA LEU A 121 -8.66 -0.82 5.56
C LEU A 121 -9.67 -1.18 4.46
N ALA A 122 -10.56 -0.25 4.09
CA ALA A 122 -11.55 -0.47 3.03
C ALA A 122 -10.90 -0.70 1.65
N MET A 123 -9.81 0.00 1.35
CA MET A 123 -9.03 -0.23 0.12
C MET A 123 -8.23 -1.54 0.19
N LEU A 124 -7.65 -1.87 1.35
CA LEU A 124 -6.87 -3.10 1.52
C LEU A 124 -7.68 -4.38 1.28
N GLU A 125 -9.00 -4.37 1.48
CA GLU A 125 -9.86 -5.49 1.09
C GLU A 125 -9.82 -5.78 -0.41
N TRP A 126 -9.76 -4.73 -1.25
CA TRP A 126 -9.55 -4.89 -2.69
C TRP A 126 -8.11 -5.31 -3.01
N LEU A 127 -7.12 -4.73 -2.32
CA LEU A 127 -5.71 -5.06 -2.52
C LEU A 127 -5.44 -6.55 -2.29
N LYS A 128 -5.90 -7.08 -1.16
CA LYS A 128 -5.78 -8.51 -0.83
C LYS A 128 -6.43 -9.40 -1.89
N ARG A 129 -7.65 -9.07 -2.33
CA ARG A 129 -8.39 -9.85 -3.33
C ARG A 129 -7.65 -9.88 -4.67
N PHE A 130 -7.20 -8.73 -5.16
CA PHE A 130 -6.51 -8.64 -6.44
C PHE A 130 -5.10 -9.21 -6.42
N ALA A 131 -4.37 -9.04 -5.30
CA ALA A 131 -3.08 -9.68 -5.05
C ALA A 131 -3.20 -11.21 -5.17
N ASN A 132 -4.15 -11.81 -4.43
CA ASN A 132 -4.36 -13.25 -4.41
C ASN A 132 -4.91 -13.81 -5.72
N ALA A 133 -5.80 -13.10 -6.40
CA ALA A 133 -6.37 -13.53 -7.68
C ALA A 133 -5.37 -13.44 -8.84
N ALA A 134 -4.15 -12.97 -8.58
CA ALA A 134 -3.10 -12.85 -9.55
C ALA A 134 -3.47 -12.07 -10.83
N LEU A 135 -4.43 -11.14 -10.74
CA LEU A 135 -5.02 -10.44 -11.89
C LEU A 135 -4.05 -9.51 -12.65
N PHE A 136 -2.84 -9.32 -12.12
CA PHE A 136 -1.75 -8.55 -12.72
C PHE A 136 -0.52 -9.42 -13.03
N PHE A 137 -0.60 -10.73 -12.83
CA PHE A 137 0.48 -11.67 -13.13
C PHE A 137 0.47 -12.09 -14.61
N GLU A 138 -0.69 -12.08 -15.26
CA GLU A 138 -0.84 -12.33 -16.69
C GLU A 138 -0.96 -11.02 -17.48
N GLY A 139 0.19 -10.48 -17.86
CA GLY A 139 0.30 -9.31 -18.73
C GLY A 139 1.20 -9.61 -19.93
N GLY A 140 0.62 -10.22 -20.96
CA GLY A 140 1.18 -10.27 -22.30
C GLY A 140 0.73 -11.48 -23.11
N LYS A 141 -0.54 -11.52 -23.52
CA LYS A 141 -0.84 -11.90 -24.91
C LYS A 141 -0.80 -10.63 -25.73
#